data_AF-A0A932A2Y1-F1
#
_entry.id   AF-A0A932A2Y1-F1
#
_cell.length_a   1.000
_cell.length_b   1.000
_cell.length_c   1.000
_cell.angle_alpha   90.00
_cell.angle_beta   90.00
_cell.angle_gamma   90.00
#
_symmetry.space_group_name_H-M   'P 1'
#
loop_
_entity.id
_entity.type
_entity.pdbx_description
1 polymer ?
#
loop_
_entity_poly.entity_id
_entity_poly.type
_entity_poly.pdbx_seq_one_letter_code
_entity_poly.pdbx_strand_id
1 'polypeptide(L)'
;MLFFGLLSCVTSIPEEELVLAQTAVEAAQEAKADFHSPALFQRAEDYLKAAQKAKSERDFDQARTLALRAKEFAEKAEEEAVIKQEKGENQ
;
A
#
# COMPACT_ATOMS: atom_id res chain seq x y z
N MET A 1 22.62 -20.57 -38.30
CA MET A 1 21.80 -19.38 -38.07
C MET A 1 21.80 -19.11 -36.57
N LEU A 2 22.41 -18.00 -36.16
CA LEU A 2 22.63 -17.62 -34.76
C LEU A 2 21.32 -17.07 -34.18
N PHE A 3 20.73 -17.77 -33.20
CA PHE A 3 19.54 -17.34 -32.49
C PHE A 3 19.97 -16.41 -31.33
N PHE A 4 19.86 -15.11 -31.52
CA PHE A 4 20.11 -14.11 -30.46
C PHE A 4 18.76 -13.76 -29.82
N GLY A 5 18.41 -14.47 -28.74
CA GLY A 5 17.25 -14.15 -27.91
C GLY A 5 17.56 -12.94 -27.04
N LEU A 6 16.97 -11.79 -27.36
CA LEU A 6 16.94 -10.63 -26.47
C LEU A 6 15.98 -10.95 -25.32
N LEU A 7 16.54 -11.34 -24.17
CA LEU A 7 15.81 -11.38 -22.89
C LEU A 7 15.59 -9.92 -22.45
N SER A 8 14.55 -9.28 -22.97
CA SER A 8 14.05 -8.02 -22.44
C SER A 8 13.49 -8.28 -21.05
N CYS A 9 14.07 -7.66 -20.03
CA CYS A 9 13.50 -7.64 -18.68
C CYS A 9 12.17 -6.88 -18.78
N VAL A 10 11.05 -7.61 -18.84
CA VAL A 10 9.70 -7.02 -18.86
C VAL A 10 9.38 -6.61 -17.42
N THR A 11 9.71 -5.37 -17.08
CA THR A 11 9.18 -4.74 -15.86
C THR A 11 7.76 -4.27 -16.17
N SER A 12 6.75 -4.97 -15.64
CA SER A 12 5.34 -4.61 -15.80
C SER A 12 4.94 -3.51 -14.81
N ILE A 13 4.03 -2.63 -15.23
CA ILE A 13 3.45 -1.60 -14.37
C ILE A 13 2.66 -2.30 -13.23
N PRO A 14 2.91 -1.99 -11.94
CA PRO A 14 2.29 -2.67 -10.81
C PRO A 14 0.90 -2.09 -10.49
N GLU A 15 -0.01 -2.09 -11.45
CA GLU A 15 -1.35 -1.50 -11.27
C GLU A 15 -2.17 -2.24 -10.21
N GLU A 16 -2.05 -3.57 -10.14
CA GLU A 16 -2.77 -4.38 -9.15
C GLU A 16 -2.34 -4.02 -7.72
N GLU A 17 -1.03 -3.97 -7.45
CA GLU A 17 -0.53 -3.64 -6.11
C GLU A 17 -0.89 -2.20 -5.71
N LEU A 18 -0.87 -1.25 -6.65
CA LEU A 18 -1.26 0.13 -6.39
C LEU A 18 -2.75 0.25 -6.05
N VAL A 19 -3.62 -0.45 -6.78
CA VAL A 19 -5.06 -0.46 -6.51
C VAL A 19 -5.33 -1.11 -5.15
N LEU A 20 -4.71 -2.26 -4.85
CA LEU A 20 -4.87 -2.92 -3.56
C LEU A 20 -4.39 -2.06 -2.40
N ALA A 21 -3.27 -1.35 -2.56
CA ALA A 21 -2.77 -0.43 -1.55
C ALA A 21 -3.71 0.76 -1.32
N GLN A 22 -4.25 1.34 -2.40
CA GLN A 22 -5.22 2.43 -2.34
C GLN A 22 -6.49 1.99 -1.60
N THR A 23 -7.06 0.84 -1.98
CA THR A 23 -8.25 0.29 -1.33
C THR A 23 -8.01 -0.03 0.14
N ALA A 24 -6.84 -0.57 0.52
CA ALA A 24 -6.51 -0.83 1.91
C ALA A 24 -6.40 0.46 2.75
N VAL A 25 -5.80 1.53 2.19
CA VAL A 25 -5.74 2.83 2.88
C VAL A 25 -7.13 3.43 3.05
N GLU A 26 -8.00 3.31 2.06
CA GLU A 26 -9.41 3.73 2.15
C GLU A 26 -10.15 2.95 3.25
N ALA A 27 -10.01 1.63 3.30
CA ALA A 27 -10.61 0.80 4.36
C ALA A 27 -10.11 1.18 5.77
N ALA A 28 -8.81 1.41 5.92
CA ALA A 28 -8.24 1.88 7.19
C ALA A 28 -8.80 3.25 7.61
N GLN A 29 -9.01 4.17 6.66
CA GLN A 29 -9.64 5.47 6.93
C GLN A 29 -11.11 5.32 7.34
N GLU A 30 -11.86 4.43 6.69
CA GLU A 30 -13.26 4.13 7.04
C GLU A 30 -13.37 3.54 8.46
N ALA A 31 -12.39 2.73 8.87
CA ALA A 31 -12.25 2.23 10.24
C ALA A 31 -11.75 3.28 11.25
N LYS A 32 -11.57 4.55 10.84
CA LYS A 32 -11.04 5.65 11.66
C LYS A 32 -9.64 5.37 12.21
N ALA A 33 -8.78 4.74 11.39
CA ALA A 33 -7.41 4.47 11.77
C ALA A 33 -6.56 5.74 11.95
N ASP A 34 -6.93 6.86 11.31
CA ASP A 34 -6.38 8.18 11.58
C ASP A 34 -6.51 8.61 13.05
N PHE A 35 -7.57 8.19 13.73
CA PHE A 35 -7.78 8.46 15.16
C PHE A 35 -7.29 7.32 16.05
N HIS A 36 -7.61 6.07 15.71
CA HIS A 36 -7.34 4.92 16.56
C HIS A 36 -5.96 4.29 16.34
N SER A 37 -5.35 4.41 15.15
CA SER A 37 -3.98 3.96 14.88
C SER A 37 -3.19 4.96 13.98
N PRO A 38 -3.04 6.23 14.42
CA PRO A 38 -2.49 7.30 13.59
C PRO A 38 -1.10 7.01 13.04
N ALA A 39 -0.25 6.34 13.83
CA ALA A 39 1.12 6.06 13.43
C ALA A 39 1.22 5.01 12.31
N LEU A 40 0.35 3.99 12.30
CA LEU A 40 0.30 3.00 11.22
C LEU A 40 -0.37 3.60 9.99
N PHE A 41 -1.46 4.34 10.18
CA PHE A 41 -2.19 4.99 9.10
C PHE A 41 -1.30 5.97 8.34
N GLN A 42 -0.58 6.87 9.04
CA GLN A 42 0.35 7.80 8.41
C GLN A 42 1.44 7.10 7.59
N ARG A 43 1.98 5.97 8.08
CA ARG A 43 2.97 5.19 7.32
C ARG A 43 2.36 4.62 6.04
N ALA A 44 1.12 4.13 6.10
CA ALA A 44 0.43 3.61 4.93
C ALA A 44 0.27 4.69 3.85
N GLU A 45 -0.16 5.90 4.24
CA GLU A 45 -0.28 7.04 3.34
C GLU A 45 1.07 7.48 2.76
N ASP A 46 2.11 7.55 3.59
CA ASP A 46 3.46 7.92 3.17
C ASP A 46 4.01 6.94 2.12
N TYR A 47 3.85 5.63 2.35
CA TYR A 47 4.26 4.60 1.40
C TYR A 47 3.43 4.63 0.12
N LEU A 48 2.12 4.84 0.20
CA LEU A 48 1.25 4.92 -0.98
C LEU A 48 1.64 6.12 -1.86
N LYS A 49 1.87 7.28 -1.24
CA LYS A 49 2.36 8.48 -1.93
C LYS A 49 3.72 8.23 -2.58
N ALA A 50 4.63 7.56 -1.88
CA ALA A 50 5.94 7.20 -2.43
C ALA A 50 5.80 6.20 -3.60
N ALA A 51 4.88 5.23 -3.52
CA ALA A 51 4.61 4.28 -4.59
C ALA A 51 4.09 4.96 -5.85
N GLN A 52 3.14 5.90 -5.70
CA GLN A 52 2.61 6.71 -6.80
C GLN A 52 3.71 7.57 -7.45
N LYS A 53 4.60 8.16 -6.63
CA LYS A 53 5.77 8.89 -7.12
C LYS A 53 6.70 7.98 -7.94
N ALA A 54 7.09 6.83 -7.41
CA ALA A 54 7.94 5.87 -8.12
C ALA A 54 7.31 5.41 -9.44
N LYS A 55 5.99 5.16 -9.46
CA LYS A 55 5.24 4.85 -10.70
C LYS A 55 5.38 5.98 -11.73
N SER A 56 5.24 7.24 -11.30
CA SER A 56 5.37 8.41 -12.18
C SER A 56 6.78 8.57 -12.76
N GLU A 57 7.79 8.15 -12.00
CA GLU A 57 9.21 8.11 -12.40
C GLU A 57 9.56 6.88 -13.25
N ARG A 58 8.57 6.00 -13.50
CA ARG A 58 8.71 4.71 -14.20
C ARG A 58 9.64 3.72 -13.48
N ASP A 59 9.87 3.93 -12.19
CA ASP A 59 10.52 2.96 -11.30
C ASP A 59 9.47 1.97 -10.77
N PHE A 60 9.12 1.01 -11.63
CA PHE A 60 8.02 0.08 -11.37
C PHE A 60 8.34 -0.97 -10.28
N ASP A 61 9.61 -1.34 -10.12
CA ASP A 61 10.02 -2.28 -9.07
C ASP A 61 9.95 -1.61 -7.69
N GLN A 62 10.40 -0.35 -7.60
CA GLN A 62 10.26 0.43 -6.39
C GLN A 62 8.78 0.73 -6.11
N ALA A 63 7.98 1.10 -7.11
CA ALA A 63 6.55 1.33 -6.96
C ALA A 63 5.83 0.11 -6.39
N ARG A 64 6.11 -1.09 -6.92
CA ARG A 64 5.55 -2.36 -6.41
C ARG A 64 5.90 -2.58 -4.94
N THR A 65 7.18 -2.41 -4.61
CA THR A 65 7.67 -2.62 -3.25
C THR A 65 7.01 -1.67 -2.26
N LEU A 66 6.91 -0.39 -2.63
CA LEU A 66 6.27 0.64 -1.79
C LEU A 66 4.76 0.41 -1.66
N ALA A 67 4.08 0.01 -2.74
CA ALA A 67 2.65 -0.31 -2.70
C ALA A 67 2.34 -1.49 -1.76
N LEU A 68 3.16 -2.56 -1.82
CA LEU A 68 3.02 -3.69 -0.89
C LEU A 68 3.21 -3.27 0.58
N ARG A 69 4.14 -2.34 0.85
CA ARG A 69 4.32 -1.78 2.20
C ARG A 69 3.14 -0.91 2.62
N ALA A 70 2.63 -0.06 1.74
CA ALA A 70 1.45 0.74 2.01
C ALA A 70 0.26 -0.13 2.41
N LYS A 71 -0.01 -1.18 1.63
CA LYS A 71 -1.05 -2.19 1.92
C LYS A 71 -0.85 -2.84 3.29
N GLU A 72 0.37 -3.33 3.58
CA GLU A 72 0.69 -3.98 4.85
C GLU A 72 0.46 -3.06 6.07
N PHE A 73 0.83 -1.79 5.97
CA PHE A 73 0.61 -0.83 7.05
C PHE A 73 -0.86 -0.43 7.18
N ALA A 74 -1.58 -0.30 6.06
CA ALA A 74 -3.00 0.02 6.06
C ALA A 74 -3.82 -1.09 6.72
N GLU A 75 -3.61 -2.36 6.35
CA GLU A 75 -4.30 -3.52 6.93
C GLU A 75 -4.09 -3.60 8.45
N LYS A 76 -2.85 -3.35 8.93
CA LYS A 76 -2.57 -3.31 10.38
C LYS A 76 -3.23 -2.12 11.06
N ALA A 77 -3.31 -0.96 10.39
CA ALA A 77 -3.94 0.23 10.92
C ALA A 77 -5.45 0.03 11.07
N GLU A 78 -6.09 -0.58 10.06
CA GLU A 78 -7.50 -0.98 10.07
C GLU A 78 -7.79 -1.95 11.22
N GLU A 79 -7.03 -3.04 11.32
CA GLU A 79 -7.20 -4.05 12.38
C GLU A 79 -7.10 -3.43 13.78
N GLU A 80 -6.07 -2.61 14.03
CA GLU A 80 -5.89 -1.95 15.31
C GLU A 80 -7.02 -0.94 15.61
N ALA A 81 -7.52 -0.25 14.59
CA ALA A 81 -8.60 0.71 14.72
C ALA A 81 -9.91 0.04 15.12
N VAL A 82 -10.28 -1.05 14.44
CA VAL A 82 -11.47 -1.87 14.75
C VAL A 82 -11.40 -2.38 16.19
N ILE A 83 -10.27 -2.97 16.59
CA ILE A 83 -10.10 -3.50 17.96
C ILE A 83 -10.27 -2.41 19.03
N LYS A 84 -9.75 -1.20 18.77
CA LYS A 84 -9.87 -0.08 19.73
C LYS A 84 -11.27 0.49 19.77
N GLN A 85 -11.96 0.55 18.63
CA GLN A 85 -13.35 0.99 18.57
C GLN A 85 -14.24 0.04 19.38
N GLU A 86 -14.15 -1.28 19.14
CA GLU A 86 -14.93 -2.28 19.87
C GLU A 86 -14.68 -2.26 21.40
N LYS A 87 -13.43 -2.00 21.82
CA LYS A 87 -13.09 -1.87 23.24
C LYS A 87 -13.67 -0.61 23.88
N GLY A 88 -13.78 0.49 23.12
CA GLY A 88 -14.39 1.73 23.58
C GLY A 88 -15.92 1.67 23.65
N GLU A 89 -16.56 0.84 22.82
CA GLU A 89 -18.02 0.64 22.81
C GLU A 89 -18.52 -0.27 23.96
N ASN A 90 -17.65 -1.10 24.54
CA ASN A 90 -17.98 -2.03 25.63
C ASN A 90 -17.69 -1.48 27.05
N GLN A 91 -17.45 -0.18 27.20
CA GLN A 91 -17.22 0.53 28.47
C GLN A 91 -18.31 1.55 28.76
#